data_AF-A0AAD5HFA6-F1
#
_entry.id   AF-A0AAD5HFA6-F1
#
_cell.length_a   1.000
_cell.length_b   1.000
_cell.length_c   1.000
_cell.angle_alpha   90.00
_cell.angle_beta   90.00
_cell.angle_gamma   90.00
#
_symmetry.space_group_name_H-M   'P 1'
#
loop_
_entity.id
_entity.type
_entity.pdbx_description
1 polymer ?
#
loop_
_entity_poly.entity_id
_entity_poly.type
_entity_poly.pdbx_seq_one_letter_code
_entity_poly.pdbx_strand_id
1 'polypeptide(L)'
;MSNFPNYYLILEIPESATTEDIREAYKKQALLTHPDRLPENATSQQRRAATERFQLVADAYHVLVDRTRRRQYDEARSAHRASAEQEAFMENHERTNAHDVFGGVFEELLRAEVDHPTVIWQILGAGAGAVLGFILANFGGAVAGGVAGRYLGRVRDRKGVSVYTAFERLTGSQRREILTALLTRFVTHLSTGGGASSSMKF
;
A
#
# COMPACT_ATOMS: atom_id res chain seq x y z
N MET A 1 4.67 -12.25 -13.53
CA MET A 1 4.53 -10.84 -13.96
C MET A 1 3.42 -10.78 -14.99
N SER A 2 2.21 -10.36 -14.59
CA SER A 2 1.14 -10.06 -15.55
C SER A 2 1.54 -8.81 -16.34
N ASN A 3 2.06 -9.02 -17.55
CA ASN A 3 2.47 -7.93 -18.43
C ASN A 3 1.24 -7.19 -18.94
N PHE A 4 0.84 -6.12 -18.27
CA PHE A 4 -0.30 -5.30 -18.69
C PHE A 4 0.01 -4.66 -20.06
N PRO A 5 -0.71 -5.01 -21.14
CA PRO A 5 -0.37 -4.57 -22.48
C PRO A 5 -0.55 -3.07 -22.64
N ASN A 6 0.47 -2.41 -23.18
CA ASN A 6 0.42 -0.98 -23.48
C ASN A 6 -0.14 -0.76 -24.90
N TYR A 7 -1.44 -0.49 -25.00
CA TYR A 7 -2.14 -0.33 -26.28
C TYR A 7 -1.68 0.88 -27.08
N TYR A 8 -1.23 1.95 -26.42
CA TYR A 8 -0.67 3.12 -27.10
C TYR A 8 0.66 2.77 -27.79
N LEU A 9 1.52 1.98 -27.12
CA LEU A 9 2.75 1.50 -27.72
C LEU A 9 2.49 0.50 -28.87
N ILE A 10 1.47 -0.36 -28.73
CA ILE A 10 1.10 -1.32 -29.79
C ILE A 10 0.63 -0.61 -31.07
N LEU A 11 -0.09 0.51 -30.93
CA LEU A 11 -0.51 1.33 -32.07
C LEU A 11 0.55 2.36 -32.50
N GLU A 12 1.68 2.46 -31.78
CA GLU A 12 2.75 3.44 -32.01
C GLU A 12 2.26 4.91 -31.98
N ILE A 13 1.35 5.21 -31.05
CA ILE A 13 0.75 6.55 -30.89
C ILE A 13 1.01 7.12 -29.50
N PRO A 14 1.04 8.45 -29.34
CA PRO A 14 1.11 9.07 -28.02
C PRO A 14 -0.20 8.88 -27.25
N GLU A 15 -0.13 8.94 -25.93
CA GLU A 15 -1.31 8.85 -25.05
C GLU A 15 -2.27 10.03 -25.23
N SER A 16 -1.79 11.15 -25.79
CA SER A 16 -2.59 12.33 -26.15
C SER A 16 -3.31 12.21 -27.50
N ALA A 17 -3.13 11.10 -28.23
CA ALA A 17 -3.70 10.90 -29.56
C ALA A 17 -5.24 11.01 -29.57
N THR A 18 -5.76 11.62 -30.64
CA THR A 18 -7.19 11.78 -30.88
C THR A 18 -7.81 10.46 -31.38
N THR A 19 -9.14 10.38 -31.40
CA THR A 19 -9.85 9.19 -31.92
C THR A 19 -9.59 8.99 -33.41
N GLU A 20 -9.39 10.08 -34.14
CA GLU A 20 -9.00 10.10 -35.55
C GLU A 20 -7.61 9.47 -35.72
N ASP A 21 -6.62 9.92 -34.95
CA ASP A 21 -5.25 9.38 -34.97
C ASP A 21 -5.23 7.88 -34.65
N ILE A 22 -6.03 7.45 -33.66
CA ILE A 22 -6.17 6.03 -33.29
C ILE A 22 -6.70 5.21 -34.47
N ARG A 23 -7.69 5.74 -35.21
CA ARG A 23 -8.29 5.06 -36.36
C ARG A 23 -7.32 4.98 -37.54
N GLU A 24 -6.51 6.01 -37.76
CA GLU A 24 -5.47 6.01 -38.79
C GLU A 24 -4.33 5.06 -38.44
N ALA A 25 -3.85 5.09 -37.20
CA ALA A 25 -2.81 4.20 -36.70
C ALA A 25 -3.22 2.73 -36.80
N TYR A 26 -4.47 2.40 -36.43
CA TYR A 26 -5.01 1.05 -36.60
C TYR A 26 -4.95 0.59 -38.05
N LYS A 27 -5.40 1.40 -39.02
CA LYS A 27 -5.33 1.03 -40.44
C LYS A 27 -3.89 0.74 -40.88
N LYS A 28 -2.95 1.59 -40.48
CA LYS A 28 -1.53 1.40 -40.79
C LYS A 28 -0.98 0.12 -40.17
N GLN A 29 -1.22 -0.12 -38.88
CA GLN A 29 -0.70 -1.29 -38.17
C GLN A 29 -1.37 -2.60 -38.60
N ALA A 30 -2.68 -2.59 -38.86
CA ALA A 30 -3.40 -3.75 -39.38
C ALA A 30 -2.84 -4.19 -40.74
N LEU A 31 -2.52 -3.23 -41.61
CA LEU A 31 -1.86 -3.53 -42.88
C LEU A 31 -0.45 -4.08 -42.66
N LEU A 32 0.33 -3.61 -41.70
CA LEU A 32 1.69 -4.11 -41.45
C LEU A 32 1.73 -5.51 -40.83
N THR A 33 0.73 -5.83 -40.00
CA THR A 33 0.67 -7.08 -39.22
C THR A 33 -0.15 -8.18 -39.90
N HIS A 34 -0.79 -7.92 -41.04
CA HIS A 34 -1.63 -8.89 -41.73
C HIS A 34 -0.84 -10.15 -42.15
N PRO A 35 -1.32 -11.37 -41.84
CA PRO A 35 -0.62 -12.61 -42.15
C PRO A 35 -0.43 -12.83 -43.66
N ASP A 36 -1.32 -12.30 -44.52
CA ASP A 36 -1.21 -12.40 -45.98
C ASP A 36 -0.01 -11.64 -46.57
N ARG A 37 0.65 -10.77 -45.79
CA ARG A 37 1.88 -10.10 -46.24
C ARG A 37 3.13 -10.92 -46.00
N LEU A 38 3.02 -12.05 -45.31
CA LEU A 38 4.13 -12.97 -45.14
C LEU A 38 4.39 -13.72 -46.45
N PRO A 39 5.66 -13.96 -46.80
CA PRO A 39 5.98 -14.76 -47.98
C PRO A 39 5.48 -16.21 -47.79
N GLU A 40 5.20 -16.93 -48.89
CA GLU A 40 4.64 -18.29 -48.81
C GLU A 40 5.54 -19.27 -48.03
N ASN A 41 6.86 -19.05 -48.09
CA ASN A 41 7.87 -19.81 -47.35
C ASN A 41 7.99 -19.43 -45.87
N ALA A 42 7.16 -18.51 -45.37
CA ALA A 42 7.16 -18.13 -43.96
C ALA A 42 6.93 -19.35 -43.08
N THR A 43 7.65 -19.40 -41.97
CA THR A 43 7.52 -20.52 -41.03
C THR A 43 6.17 -20.44 -40.31
N SER A 44 5.70 -21.58 -39.81
CA SER A 44 4.50 -21.65 -38.97
C SER A 44 4.60 -20.72 -37.75
N GLN A 45 5.82 -20.51 -37.24
CA GLN A 45 6.08 -19.59 -36.13
C GLN A 45 5.90 -18.12 -36.53
N GLN A 46 6.36 -17.71 -37.72
CA GLN A 46 6.18 -16.34 -38.22
C GLN A 46 4.70 -16.03 -38.49
N ARG A 47 3.96 -16.98 -39.05
CA ARG A 47 2.49 -16.85 -39.24
C ARG A 47 1.75 -16.69 -37.92
N ARG A 48 2.11 -17.47 -36.89
CA ARG A 48 1.56 -17.32 -35.54
C ARG A 48 1.89 -15.95 -34.94
N ALA A 49 3.15 -15.52 -34.99
CA ALA A 49 3.58 -14.23 -34.46
C ALA A 49 2.88 -13.04 -35.15
N ALA A 50 2.67 -13.11 -36.47
CA ALA A 50 1.89 -12.09 -37.19
C ALA A 50 0.42 -12.08 -36.76
N THR A 51 -0.18 -13.26 -36.59
CA THR A 51 -1.57 -13.39 -36.11
C THR A 51 -1.73 -12.83 -34.70
N GLU A 52 -0.82 -13.16 -33.78
CA GLU A 52 -0.81 -12.65 -32.41
C GLU A 52 -0.65 -11.13 -32.38
N ARG A 53 0.26 -10.58 -33.19
CA ARG A 53 0.41 -9.12 -33.32
C ARG A 53 -0.83 -8.45 -33.88
N PHE A 54 -1.46 -9.05 -34.90
CA PHE A 54 -2.68 -8.53 -35.48
C PHE A 54 -3.82 -8.50 -34.46
N GLN A 55 -3.96 -9.56 -33.65
CA GLN A 55 -4.91 -9.60 -32.54
C GLN A 55 -4.65 -8.48 -31.52
N LEU A 56 -3.40 -8.29 -31.11
CA LEU A 56 -3.03 -7.20 -30.19
C LEU A 56 -3.36 -5.81 -30.75
N VAL A 57 -3.13 -5.59 -32.05
CA VAL A 57 -3.47 -4.34 -32.74
C VAL A 57 -4.99 -4.12 -32.78
N ALA A 58 -5.77 -5.19 -33.02
CA ALA A 58 -7.23 -5.14 -33.01
C ALA A 58 -7.79 -4.85 -31.61
N ASP A 59 -7.23 -5.49 -30.57
CA ASP A 59 -7.61 -5.27 -29.18
C ASP A 59 -7.29 -3.83 -28.73
N ALA A 60 -6.10 -3.34 -29.09
CA ALA A 60 -5.69 -1.97 -28.83
C ALA A 60 -6.67 -0.96 -29.45
N TYR A 61 -7.04 -1.16 -30.71
CA TYR A 61 -8.03 -0.33 -31.38
C TYR A 61 -9.40 -0.39 -30.69
N HIS A 62 -9.89 -1.58 -30.38
CA HIS A 62 -11.20 -1.79 -29.75
C HIS A 62 -11.31 -1.05 -28.41
N VAL A 63 -10.25 -1.08 -27.61
CA VAL A 63 -10.20 -0.40 -26.32
C VAL A 63 -10.05 1.12 -26.48
N LEU A 64 -9.15 1.58 -27.34
CA LEU A 64 -8.80 3.01 -27.43
C LEU A 64 -9.79 3.86 -28.24
N VAL A 65 -10.50 3.28 -29.20
CA VAL A 65 -11.45 4.03 -30.05
C VAL A 65 -12.69 4.51 -29.28
N ASP A 66 -13.12 3.74 -28.29
CA ASP A 66 -14.27 4.08 -27.45
C ASP A 66 -13.80 4.85 -26.22
N ARG A 67 -14.37 6.03 -25.99
CA ARG A 67 -13.96 6.92 -24.89
C ARG A 67 -14.16 6.28 -23.51
N THR A 68 -15.21 5.48 -23.33
CA THR A 68 -15.51 4.83 -22.05
C THR A 68 -14.51 3.72 -21.77
N ARG A 69 -14.23 2.88 -22.77
CA ARG A 69 -13.24 1.80 -22.66
C ARG A 69 -11.82 2.33 -22.49
N ARG A 70 -11.47 3.40 -23.22
CA ARG A 70 -10.18 4.10 -23.05
C ARG A 70 -10.01 4.61 -21.63
N ARG A 71 -11.03 5.25 -21.06
CA ARG A 71 -10.98 5.74 -19.67
C ARG A 71 -10.77 4.59 -18.67
N GLN A 72 -11.55 3.51 -18.79
CA GLN A 72 -11.40 2.33 -17.92
C GLN A 72 -10.02 1.69 -18.04
N TYR A 73 -9.48 1.65 -19.27
CA TYR A 73 -8.13 1.17 -19.52
C TYR A 73 -7.07 2.06 -18.86
N ASP A 74 -7.18 3.38 -19.00
CA ASP A 74 -6.26 4.34 -18.40
C ASP A 74 -6.31 4.29 -16.86
N GLU A 75 -7.51 4.15 -16.28
CA GLU A 75 -7.71 3.94 -14.84
C GLU A 75 -7.02 2.64 -14.35
N ALA A 76 -7.30 1.51 -14.99
CA ALA A 76 -6.69 0.22 -14.64
C ALA A 76 -5.16 0.25 -14.78
N ARG A 77 -4.66 0.88 -15.85
CA ARG A 77 -3.23 1.05 -16.11
C ARG A 77 -2.54 1.90 -15.03
N SER A 78 -3.19 2.98 -14.60
CA SER A 78 -2.68 3.85 -13.54
C SER A 78 -2.59 3.12 -12.20
N ALA A 79 -3.59 2.30 -11.87
CA ALA A 79 -3.60 1.48 -10.66
C ALA A 79 -2.48 0.41 -10.69
N HIS A 80 -2.28 -0.25 -11.84
CA HIS A 80 -1.18 -1.20 -12.03
C HIS A 80 0.20 -0.56 -11.94
N ARG A 81 0.35 0.67 -12.43
CA ARG A 81 1.60 1.42 -12.29
C ARG A 81 1.87 1.79 -10.83
N ALA A 82 0.85 2.26 -10.11
CA ALA A 82 0.96 2.58 -8.69
C ALA A 82 1.32 1.35 -7.85
N SER A 83 0.69 0.19 -8.11
CA SER A 83 1.02 -1.05 -7.41
C SER A 83 2.43 -1.55 -7.73
N ALA A 84 2.86 -1.48 -9.00
CA ALA A 84 4.21 -1.88 -9.40
C ALA A 84 5.29 -0.96 -8.80
N GLU A 85 5.02 0.35 -8.66
CA GLU A 85 5.91 1.30 -7.99
C GLU A 85 6.00 1.00 -6.48
N GLN A 86 4.89 0.59 -5.85
CA GLN A 86 4.84 0.19 -4.45
C GLN A 86 5.55 -1.15 -4.19
N GLU A 87 5.37 -2.13 -5.07
CA GLU A 87 6.08 -3.42 -5.05
C GLU A 87 7.58 -3.22 -5.29
N ALA A 88 7.99 -2.39 -6.25
CA ALA A 88 9.40 -2.08 -6.49
C ALA A 88 10.05 -1.32 -5.31
N PHE A 89 9.28 -0.47 -4.62
CA PHE A 89 9.72 0.18 -3.38
C PHE A 89 9.90 -0.85 -2.26
N MET A 90 9.04 -1.86 -2.18
CA MET A 90 9.16 -2.97 -1.21
C MET A 90 10.28 -3.96 -1.55
N GLU A 91 10.49 -4.29 -2.83
CA GLU A 91 11.54 -5.20 -3.32
C GLU A 91 12.94 -4.62 -3.10
N ASN A 92 13.13 -3.32 -3.31
CA ASN A 92 14.40 -2.65 -3.00
C ASN A 92 14.72 -2.60 -1.48
N HIS A 93 13.70 -2.72 -0.63
CA HIS A 93 13.86 -2.78 0.83
C HIS A 93 14.06 -4.21 1.36
N GLU A 94 13.94 -5.25 0.52
CA GLU A 94 14.11 -6.67 0.92
C GLU A 94 15.60 -7.09 1.03
N ARG A 95 16.56 -6.17 0.88
CA ARG A 95 17.99 -6.42 1.20
C ARG A 95 18.46 -5.82 2.52
N THR A 96 17.61 -5.10 3.24
CA THR A 96 17.97 -4.50 4.53
C THR A 96 17.08 -5.05 5.64
N ASN A 97 17.76 -5.64 6.61
CA ASN A 97 17.24 -6.37 7.76
C ASN A 97 15.96 -5.76 8.35
N ALA A 98 15.01 -6.63 8.74
CA ALA A 98 13.77 -6.27 9.46
C ALA A 98 13.97 -5.38 10.71
N HIS A 99 15.21 -5.31 11.22
CA HIS A 99 15.63 -4.43 12.30
C HIS A 99 15.64 -2.93 11.90
N ASP A 100 15.94 -2.62 10.63
CA ASP A 100 15.94 -1.24 10.11
C ASP A 100 14.52 -0.77 9.76
N VAL A 101 13.64 -1.69 9.33
CA VAL A 101 12.22 -1.40 9.04
C VAL A 101 11.46 -1.05 10.33
N PHE A 102 11.70 -1.80 11.42
CA PHE A 102 11.15 -1.47 12.73
C PHE A 102 11.70 -0.14 13.25
N GLY A 103 13.00 0.11 13.05
CA GLY A 103 13.66 1.36 13.43
C GLY A 103 13.14 2.58 12.68
N GLY A 104 12.99 2.50 11.35
CA GLY A 104 12.57 3.62 10.50
C GLY A 104 11.11 4.01 10.71
N VAL A 105 10.20 3.04 10.88
CA VAL A 105 8.78 3.31 11.17
C VAL A 105 8.60 3.84 12.59
N PHE A 106 9.39 3.32 13.55
CA PHE A 106 9.39 3.83 14.93
C PHE A 106 10.02 5.22 15.04
N GLU A 107 11.08 5.50 14.27
CA GLU A 107 11.70 6.82 14.16
C GLU A 107 10.75 7.81 13.47
N GLU A 108 10.00 7.38 12.45
CA GLU A 108 8.96 8.19 11.80
C GLU A 108 7.75 8.44 12.73
N LEU A 109 7.41 7.49 13.61
CA LEU A 109 6.47 7.70 14.71
C LEU A 109 7.02 8.60 15.83
N LEU A 110 8.35 8.67 15.98
CA LEU A 110 9.04 9.57 16.92
C LEU A 110 9.40 10.93 16.29
N ARG A 111 9.32 11.06 14.96
CA ARG A 111 9.49 12.30 14.23
C ARG A 111 8.22 13.12 14.42
N ALA A 112 8.22 13.85 15.52
CA ALA A 112 7.20 14.82 15.83
C ALA A 112 7.22 15.95 14.78
N GLU A 113 6.28 15.89 13.83
CA GLU A 113 5.79 17.07 13.11
C GLU A 113 4.31 17.28 13.55
N VAL A 114 4.15 17.99 14.67
CA VAL A 114 3.15 19.05 15.02
C VAL A 114 1.95 19.15 14.02
N ASP A 115 0.63 19.13 14.33
CA ASP A 115 -0.16 19.58 15.49
C ASP A 115 -1.65 19.10 15.42
N HIS A 116 -2.00 17.84 15.74
CA HIS A 116 -3.43 17.43 15.80
C HIS A 116 -3.75 16.54 17.01
N PRO A 117 -4.12 17.11 18.17
CA PRO A 117 -4.27 16.39 19.44
C PRO A 117 -5.43 15.37 19.50
N THR A 118 -6.17 15.16 18.41
CA THR A 118 -7.34 14.26 18.37
C THR A 118 -7.14 13.02 17.51
N VAL A 119 -6.06 12.92 16.72
CA VAL A 119 -5.94 11.90 15.66
C VAL A 119 -4.92 10.81 15.97
N ILE A 120 -3.89 11.09 16.78
CA ILE A 120 -2.83 10.11 17.13
C ILE A 120 -3.43 8.83 17.72
N TRP A 121 -4.35 8.96 18.68
CA TRP A 121 -4.98 7.81 19.32
C TRP A 121 -5.96 7.07 18.40
N GLN A 122 -6.55 7.76 17.41
CA GLN A 122 -7.38 7.13 16.38
C GLN A 122 -6.55 6.30 15.40
N ILE A 123 -5.39 6.82 14.97
CA ILE A 123 -4.47 6.13 14.07
C ILE A 123 -3.85 4.93 14.77
N LEU A 124 -3.36 5.12 16.00
CA LEU A 124 -2.80 4.03 16.80
C LEU A 124 -3.85 2.96 17.10
N GLY A 125 -5.06 3.37 17.49
CA GLY A 125 -6.18 2.46 17.70
C GLY A 125 -6.55 1.68 16.45
N ALA A 126 -6.63 2.35 15.30
CA ALA A 126 -6.94 1.70 14.02
C ALA A 126 -5.85 0.70 13.60
N GLY A 127 -4.57 1.06 13.75
CA GLY A 127 -3.45 0.18 13.44
C GLY A 127 -3.44 -1.06 14.34
N ALA A 128 -3.52 -0.87 15.66
CA ALA A 128 -3.56 -1.99 16.62
C ALA A 128 -4.78 -2.89 16.41
N GLY A 129 -5.94 -2.28 16.15
CA GLY A 129 -7.18 -3.01 15.85
C GLY A 129 -7.07 -3.84 14.57
N ALA A 130 -6.47 -3.32 13.51
CA ALA A 130 -6.31 -4.05 12.25
C ALA A 130 -5.39 -5.27 12.41
N VAL A 131 -4.31 -5.14 13.17
CA VAL A 131 -3.39 -6.26 13.44
C VAL A 131 -4.08 -7.34 14.26
N LEU A 132 -4.75 -6.98 15.36
CA LEU A 132 -5.46 -7.94 16.20
C LEU A 132 -6.61 -8.61 15.45
N GLY A 133 -7.33 -7.85 14.63
CA GLY A 133 -8.37 -8.37 13.77
C GLY A 133 -7.83 -9.38 12.74
N PHE A 134 -6.69 -9.08 12.12
CA PHE A 134 -6.05 -9.98 11.16
C PHE A 134 -5.69 -11.33 11.77
N ILE A 135 -5.15 -11.32 13.00
CA ILE A 135 -4.81 -12.54 13.74
C ILE A 135 -6.05 -13.41 13.98
N LEU A 136 -7.22 -12.80 14.21
CA LEU A 136 -8.45 -13.52 14.54
C LEU A 136 -9.21 -14.04 13.32
N ALA A 137 -9.23 -13.28 12.22
CA ALA A 137 -10.09 -13.59 11.06
C ALA A 137 -9.52 -13.12 9.71
N ASN A 138 -8.18 -13.11 9.56
CA ASN A 138 -7.46 -12.70 8.35
C ASN A 138 -7.95 -11.33 7.83
N PHE A 139 -8.09 -11.15 6.51
CA PHE A 139 -8.47 -9.88 5.91
C PHE A 139 -9.81 -9.33 6.44
N GLY A 140 -10.82 -10.19 6.64
CA GLY A 140 -12.12 -9.79 7.18
C GLY A 140 -12.01 -9.28 8.61
N GLY A 141 -11.18 -9.94 9.42
CA GLY A 141 -10.87 -9.50 10.77
C GLY A 141 -10.08 -8.19 10.80
N ALA A 142 -9.13 -7.98 9.91
CA ALA A 142 -8.32 -6.75 9.86
C ALA A 142 -9.17 -5.50 9.63
N VAL A 143 -10.14 -5.58 8.72
CA VAL A 143 -11.06 -4.47 8.44
C VAL A 143 -11.95 -4.21 9.66
N ALA A 144 -12.58 -5.25 10.21
CA ALA A 144 -13.46 -5.11 11.38
C ALA A 144 -12.70 -4.58 12.61
N GLY A 145 -11.49 -5.10 12.84
CA GLY A 145 -10.61 -4.72 13.93
C GLY A 145 -10.10 -3.30 13.79
N GLY A 146 -9.68 -2.86 12.60
CA GLY A 146 -9.22 -1.48 12.38
C GLY A 146 -10.32 -0.45 12.57
N VAL A 147 -11.54 -0.78 12.15
CA VAL A 147 -12.72 0.05 12.40
C VAL A 147 -12.99 0.16 13.90
N ALA A 148 -13.10 -0.97 14.61
CA ALA A 148 -13.31 -1.00 16.07
C ALA A 148 -12.19 -0.26 16.83
N GLY A 149 -10.94 -0.47 16.43
CA GLY A 149 -9.77 0.18 16.98
C GLY A 149 -9.79 1.70 16.82
N ARG A 150 -10.27 2.22 15.68
CA ARG A 150 -10.50 3.66 15.47
C ARG A 150 -11.55 4.24 16.41
N TYR A 151 -12.64 3.49 16.66
CA TYR A 151 -13.69 3.90 17.61
C TYR A 151 -13.15 3.96 19.05
N LEU A 152 -12.36 2.97 19.45
CA LEU A 152 -11.75 2.91 20.79
C LEU A 152 -10.64 3.96 20.99
N GLY A 153 -9.84 4.22 19.95
CA GLY A 153 -8.85 5.29 19.93
C GLY A 153 -9.43 6.69 20.13
N ARG A 154 -10.75 6.85 19.93
CA ARG A 154 -11.49 8.09 20.18
C ARG A 154 -11.88 8.29 21.65
N VAL A 155 -11.85 7.25 22.49
CA VAL A 155 -12.38 7.27 23.87
C VAL A 155 -11.29 7.65 24.89
N ARG A 156 -10.51 8.71 24.64
CA ARG A 156 -9.44 9.13 25.55
C ARG A 156 -9.59 10.57 26.06
N ASP A 157 -10.09 10.65 27.29
CA ASP A 157 -10.14 11.72 28.27
C ASP A 157 -10.15 13.20 27.83
N ARG A 158 -11.28 13.84 28.18
CA ARG A 158 -11.67 15.25 28.04
C ARG A 158 -10.76 16.28 28.75
N LYS A 159 -9.63 15.90 29.36
CA LYS A 159 -8.85 16.80 30.24
C LYS A 159 -7.56 17.38 29.64
N GLY A 160 -7.20 17.04 28.40
CA GLY A 160 -6.32 17.88 27.55
C GLY A 160 -4.88 18.17 28.01
N VAL A 161 -4.41 17.68 29.16
CA VAL A 161 -3.02 17.88 29.61
C VAL A 161 -2.25 16.59 29.39
N SER A 162 -1.27 16.63 28.47
CA SER A 162 -0.42 15.47 28.20
C SER A 162 0.54 15.26 29.35
N VAL A 163 0.78 13.99 29.71
CA VAL A 163 1.78 13.61 30.73
C VAL A 163 3.17 14.19 30.39
N TYR A 164 3.44 14.36 29.10
CA TYR A 164 4.63 15.02 28.59
C TYR A 164 4.76 16.48 29.05
N THR A 165 3.68 17.28 28.95
CA THR A 165 3.69 18.68 29.45
C THR A 165 3.87 18.76 30.97
N ALA A 166 3.40 17.78 31.73
CA ALA A 166 3.67 17.70 33.17
C ALA A 166 5.13 17.30 33.46
N PHE A 167 5.73 16.49 32.60
CA PHE A 167 7.11 16.02 32.70
C PHE A 167 8.14 17.10 32.31
N GLU A 168 7.82 17.95 31.32
CA GLU A 168 8.69 19.06 30.90
C GLU A 168 8.86 20.15 31.97
N ARG A 169 7.89 20.28 32.89
CA ARG A 169 7.94 21.24 34.01
C ARG A 169 8.93 20.83 35.12
N LEU A 170 9.55 19.65 35.02
CA LEU A 170 10.47 19.11 36.02
C LEU A 170 11.94 19.40 35.65
N THR A 171 12.76 19.61 36.68
CA THR A 171 14.22 19.81 36.50
C THR A 171 14.91 18.52 36.05
N GLY A 172 16.08 18.63 35.39
CA GLY A 172 16.76 17.48 34.78
C GLY A 172 17.10 16.32 35.72
N SER A 173 17.26 16.59 37.03
CA SER A 173 17.43 15.55 38.06
C SER A 173 16.11 14.81 38.34
N GLN A 174 15.00 15.53 38.48
CA GLN A 174 13.67 14.97 38.76
C GLN A 174 13.14 14.09 37.62
N ARG A 175 13.46 14.46 36.36
CA ARG A 175 13.08 13.64 35.18
C ARG A 175 13.70 12.25 35.22
N ARG A 176 15.00 12.15 35.57
CA ARG A 176 15.70 10.86 35.64
C ARG A 176 15.20 9.99 36.78
N GLU A 177 14.86 10.60 37.90
CA GLU A 177 14.30 9.91 39.06
C GLU A 177 12.92 9.33 38.74
N ILE A 178 12.04 10.10 38.09
CA ILE A 178 10.72 9.63 37.67
C ILE A 178 10.84 8.53 36.61
N LEU A 179 11.73 8.68 35.63
CA LEU A 179 11.96 7.64 34.63
C LEU A 179 12.48 6.35 35.25
N THR A 180 13.41 6.45 36.21
CA THR A 180 13.94 5.30 36.95
C THR A 180 12.85 4.65 37.82
N ALA A 181 12.04 5.46 38.51
CA ALA A 181 10.94 4.97 39.33
C ALA A 181 9.84 4.29 38.49
N LEU A 182 9.52 4.84 37.32
CA LEU A 182 8.56 4.25 36.39
C LEU A 182 9.08 2.96 35.78
N LEU A 183 10.35 2.94 35.35
CA LEU A 183 11.01 1.71 34.87
C LEU A 183 11.02 0.63 35.93
N THR A 184 11.39 0.99 37.17
CA THR A 184 11.43 0.04 38.29
C THR A 184 10.04 -0.50 38.59
N ARG A 185 9.03 0.37 38.62
CA ARG A 185 7.63 -0.02 38.85
C ARG A 185 7.06 -0.85 37.70
N PHE A 186 7.45 -0.56 36.47
CA PHE A 186 7.03 -1.34 35.30
C PHE A 186 7.68 -2.73 35.28
N VAL A 187 8.99 -2.81 35.52
CA VAL A 187 9.72 -4.10 35.61
C VAL A 187 9.21 -4.94 36.77
N THR A 188 8.98 -4.34 37.94
CA THR A 188 8.37 -5.05 39.06
C THR A 188 6.93 -5.46 38.75
N HIS A 189 6.13 -4.65 38.06
CA HIS A 189 4.77 -5.03 37.71
C HIS A 189 4.70 -6.12 36.64
N LEU A 190 5.62 -6.13 35.67
CA LEU A 190 5.80 -7.22 34.71
C LEU A 190 6.28 -8.51 35.38
N SER A 191 7.17 -8.39 36.37
CA SER A 191 7.62 -9.52 37.19
C SER A 191 6.51 -10.09 38.08
N THR A 192 5.56 -9.23 38.51
CA THR A 192 4.44 -9.63 39.39
C THR A 192 3.18 -10.03 38.61
N GLY A 193 3.12 -9.79 37.30
CA GLY A 193 1.97 -10.12 36.44
C GLY A 193 1.88 -11.59 36.00
N GLY A 194 2.84 -12.43 36.40
CA GLY A 194 2.91 -13.87 36.09
C GLY A 194 2.40 -14.82 37.17
N GLY A 195 1.63 -14.35 38.17
CA GLY A 195 1.10 -15.24 39.20
C GLY A 195 0.15 -14.56 40.17
N ALA A 196 -1.14 -14.55 39.84
CA ALA A 196 -2.20 -14.32 40.83
C ALA A 196 -3.46 -15.13 40.47
N SER A 197 -3.39 -16.45 40.72
CA SER A 197 -4.56 -17.22 41.12
C SER A 197 -4.26 -17.94 42.43
N SER A 198 -5.12 -17.68 43.41
CA SER A 198 -5.45 -18.52 44.57
C SER A 198 -4.44 -18.65 45.71
N SER A 199 -4.73 -17.96 46.82
CA SER A 199 -5.16 -18.56 48.11
C SER A 199 -4.67 -17.73 49.31
N MET A 200 -5.60 -17.16 50.06
CA MET A 200 -5.47 -17.14 51.52
C MET A 200 -6.85 -17.24 52.15
N LYS A 201 -7.08 -18.37 52.81
CA LYS A 201 -8.22 -18.69 53.67
C LYS A 201 -8.21 -17.76 54.88
N PHE A 202 -9.39 -17.38 55.35
CA PHE A 202 -9.86 -17.73 56.68
C PHE A 202 -11.34 -18.09 56.60
#